data_AF-A0A956HRD4-F1
#
_entry.id   AF-A0A956HRD4-F1
#
_cell.length_a   1.000
_cell.length_b   1.000
_cell.length_c   1.000
_cell.angle_alpha   90.00
_cell.angle_beta   90.00
_cell.angle_gamma   90.00
#
_symmetry.space_group_name_H-M   'P 1'
#
loop_
_entity.id
_entity.type
_entity.pdbx_description
1 polymer ?
#
loop_
_entity_poly.entity_id
_entity_poly.type
_entity_poly.pdbx_seq_one_letter_code
_entity_poly.pdbx_strand_id
1 'polypeptide(L)'
;MTRWLLCLLALAGAAFGACAAPGYCDGPTCACFDEPSCAVDCEVEGCAIECASTDECLASCLDGCSYACHDTPRCEIDCGADCTIDCRQHSSCAARCGPRCDYTCESASACQVTVGDGSVARCSMFGSCDVTCTGACAVECPQGGCQVHCAVGAPIIGDGVIDCAG
;
A
#
# COMPACT_ATOMS: atom_id res chain seq x y z
N MET A 1 -34.56 -7.03 -54.96
CA MET A 1 -33.14 -6.71 -55.15
C MET A 1 -32.69 -5.88 -53.94
N THR A 2 -32.16 -6.53 -52.90
CA THR A 2 -30.73 -6.46 -52.49
C THR A 2 -30.36 -5.03 -52.01
N ARG A 3 -30.05 -4.67 -50.75
CA ARG A 3 -29.05 -5.21 -49.81
C ARG A 3 -29.03 -4.40 -48.48
N TRP A 4 -28.84 -5.11 -47.35
CA TRP A 4 -27.89 -4.83 -46.25
C TRP A 4 -28.23 -3.64 -45.32
N LEU A 5 -28.66 -3.79 -44.05
CA LEU A 5 -28.01 -4.47 -42.91
C LEU A 5 -26.52 -4.12 -42.79
N LEU A 6 -26.23 -2.99 -42.13
CA LEU A 6 -24.92 -2.67 -41.59
C LEU A 6 -25.07 -2.39 -40.09
N CYS A 7 -24.76 -3.43 -39.32
CA CYS A 7 -24.54 -3.41 -37.88
C CYS A 7 -23.46 -2.36 -37.55
N LEU A 8 -23.85 -1.31 -36.83
CA LEU A 8 -22.92 -0.48 -36.08
C LEU A 8 -22.45 -1.27 -34.85
N LEU A 9 -21.43 -2.10 -35.05
CA LEU A 9 -20.61 -2.66 -33.98
C LEU A 9 -19.74 -1.51 -33.44
N ALA A 10 -20.21 -0.86 -32.39
CA ALA A 10 -19.36 -0.03 -31.54
C ALA A 10 -18.38 -0.97 -30.81
N LEU A 11 -17.14 -1.04 -31.28
CA LEU A 11 -16.05 -1.62 -30.52
C LEU A 11 -15.87 -0.77 -29.25
N ALA A 12 -16.38 -1.26 -28.13
CA ALA A 12 -15.93 -0.83 -26.81
C ALA A 12 -14.49 -1.35 -26.64
N GLY A 13 -13.51 -0.51 -26.98
CA GLY A 13 -12.12 -0.75 -26.61
C GLY A 13 -12.02 -0.64 -25.10
N ALA A 14 -11.90 -1.78 -24.42
CA ALA A 14 -11.42 -1.81 -23.04
C ALA A 14 -9.96 -1.33 -23.09
N ALA A 15 -9.73 -0.07 -22.74
CA ALA A 15 -8.41 0.39 -22.39
C ALA A 15 -8.02 -0.37 -21.11
N PHE A 16 -7.26 -1.44 -21.27
CA PHE A 16 -6.53 -2.02 -20.15
C PHE A 16 -5.53 -0.94 -19.72
N GLY A 17 -5.87 -0.21 -18.65
CA GLY A 17 -4.94 0.72 -18.04
C GLY A 17 -3.75 -0.10 -17.55
N ALA A 18 -2.60 0.14 -18.16
CA ALA A 18 -1.34 -0.44 -17.73
C ALA A 18 -0.68 0.54 -16.78
N CYS A 19 0.09 0.04 -15.82
CA CYS A 19 0.91 0.92 -15.00
C CYS A 19 1.93 1.66 -15.86
N ALA A 20 2.12 2.95 -15.56
CA ALA A 20 3.05 3.80 -16.29
C ALA A 20 4.44 3.70 -15.66
N ALA A 21 5.20 2.65 -15.96
CA ALA A 21 6.59 2.53 -15.52
C ALA A 21 7.47 1.84 -16.59
N PRO A 22 8.71 2.30 -16.82
CA PRO A 22 9.55 1.77 -17.89
C PRO A 22 10.10 0.38 -17.54
N GLY A 23 9.46 -0.67 -18.06
CA GLY A 23 10.07 -2.00 -18.23
C GLY A 23 9.90 -3.01 -17.10
N TYR A 24 9.39 -2.60 -15.93
CA TYR A 24 9.18 -3.49 -14.77
C TYR A 24 7.72 -3.92 -14.60
N CYS A 25 6.80 -3.39 -15.40
CA CYS A 25 5.37 -3.71 -15.31
C CYS A 25 4.88 -4.53 -16.50
N ASP A 26 4.14 -5.60 -16.20
CA ASP A 26 3.36 -6.39 -17.14
C ASP A 26 1.88 -6.35 -16.72
N GLY A 27 1.14 -5.44 -17.35
CA GLY A 27 -0.27 -5.18 -17.00
C GLY A 27 -0.41 -4.59 -15.57
N PRO A 28 -1.19 -5.22 -14.68
CA PRO A 28 -1.38 -4.75 -13.30
C PRO A 28 -0.27 -5.20 -12.35
N THR A 29 0.72 -5.96 -12.82
CA THR A 29 1.81 -6.46 -12.00
C THR A 29 3.09 -5.71 -12.32
N CYS A 30 3.73 -5.13 -11.32
CA CYS A 30 5.00 -4.44 -11.41
C CYS A 30 5.99 -5.10 -10.46
N ALA A 31 7.15 -5.46 -10.98
CA ALA A 31 8.17 -6.13 -10.19
C ALA A 31 9.53 -5.49 -10.49
N CYS A 32 10.07 -4.79 -9.50
CA CYS A 32 11.30 -4.02 -9.62
C CYS A 32 12.40 -4.67 -8.77
N PHE A 33 13.46 -5.13 -9.44
CA PHE A 33 14.55 -5.89 -8.84
C PHE A 33 15.89 -5.34 -9.29
N ASP A 34 16.86 -5.28 -8.36
CA ASP A 34 18.26 -4.93 -8.63
C ASP A 34 18.48 -3.56 -9.32
N GLU A 35 17.51 -2.67 -9.18
CA GLU A 35 17.57 -1.30 -9.68
C GLU A 35 17.87 -0.33 -8.52
N PRO A 36 18.63 0.75 -8.75
CA PRO A 36 18.91 1.71 -7.70
C PRO A 36 17.64 2.41 -7.20
N SER A 37 16.67 2.67 -8.07
CA SER A 37 15.42 3.35 -7.69
C SER A 37 14.26 2.87 -8.54
N CYS A 38 13.13 2.59 -7.90
CA CYS A 38 11.88 2.21 -8.53
C CYS A 38 10.85 3.29 -8.29
N ALA A 39 10.27 3.83 -9.37
CA ALA A 39 9.12 4.71 -9.31
C ALA A 39 7.99 4.06 -10.09
N VAL A 40 6.97 3.58 -9.40
CA VAL A 40 5.83 2.88 -9.98
C VAL A 40 4.57 3.68 -9.72
N ASP A 41 3.93 4.14 -10.80
CA ASP A 41 2.61 4.78 -10.72
C ASP A 41 1.59 3.92 -11.47
N CYS A 42 0.68 3.32 -10.72
CA CYS A 42 -0.38 2.48 -11.23
C CYS A 42 -1.70 3.26 -11.20
N GLU A 43 -2.10 3.77 -12.37
CA GLU A 43 -3.36 4.51 -12.55
C GLU A 43 -4.61 3.60 -12.57
N VAL A 44 -4.48 2.33 -12.19
CA VAL A 44 -5.57 1.36 -12.13
C VAL A 44 -5.66 0.72 -10.76
N GLU A 45 -6.85 0.21 -10.43
CA GLU A 45 -7.12 -0.52 -9.19
C GLU A 45 -6.50 -1.92 -9.24
N GLY A 46 -6.18 -2.47 -8.07
CA GLY A 46 -5.80 -3.87 -7.92
C GLY A 46 -4.40 -4.22 -8.39
N CYS A 47 -3.49 -3.25 -8.48
CA CYS A 47 -2.13 -3.52 -8.90
C CYS A 47 -1.33 -4.29 -7.85
N ALA A 48 -0.45 -5.15 -8.32
CA ALA A 48 0.52 -5.86 -7.50
C ALA A 48 1.91 -5.28 -7.76
N ILE A 49 2.50 -4.63 -6.75
CA ILE A 49 3.78 -3.95 -6.86
C ILE A 49 4.77 -4.63 -5.90
N GLU A 50 5.82 -5.20 -6.46
CA GLU A 50 6.92 -5.80 -5.70
C GLU A 50 8.21 -5.00 -5.94
N CYS A 51 8.85 -4.59 -4.85
CA CYS A 51 10.13 -3.88 -4.84
C CYS A 51 11.12 -4.65 -3.97
N ALA A 52 12.28 -4.96 -4.54
CA ALA A 52 13.20 -5.92 -3.96
C ALA A 52 14.65 -5.62 -4.34
N SER A 53 15.57 -5.66 -3.36
CA SER A 53 17.00 -5.39 -3.59
C SER A 53 17.26 -4.05 -4.31
N THR A 54 16.51 -3.01 -3.91
CA THR A 54 16.61 -1.66 -4.48
C THR A 54 17.05 -0.66 -3.41
N ASP A 55 17.58 0.52 -3.75
CA ASP A 55 17.89 1.53 -2.73
C ASP A 55 16.64 2.30 -2.28
N GLU A 56 15.68 2.47 -3.20
CA GLU A 56 14.45 3.23 -2.99
C GLU A 56 13.30 2.70 -3.86
N CYS A 57 12.13 2.53 -3.25
CA CYS A 57 10.88 2.21 -3.94
C CYS A 57 9.83 3.28 -3.62
N LEU A 58 9.39 4.01 -4.65
CA LEU A 58 8.29 4.97 -4.61
C LEU A 58 7.14 4.36 -5.40
N ALA A 59 6.02 4.10 -4.75
CA ALA A 59 4.91 3.42 -5.38
C ALA A 59 3.57 4.11 -5.08
N SER A 60 2.80 4.39 -6.12
CA SER A 60 1.45 4.96 -6.02
C SER A 60 0.42 4.10 -6.76
N CYS A 61 -0.76 3.98 -6.17
CA CYS A 61 -1.89 3.25 -6.75
C CYS A 61 -3.21 3.80 -6.23
N LEU A 62 -4.30 3.46 -6.94
CA LEU A 62 -5.66 3.75 -6.52
C LEU A 62 -6.10 2.79 -5.40
N ASP A 63 -7.20 2.07 -5.59
CA ASP A 63 -7.78 1.19 -4.58
C ASP A 63 -7.39 -0.27 -4.81
N GLY A 64 -7.38 -1.08 -3.74
CA GLY A 64 -7.26 -2.53 -3.81
C GLY A 64 -5.87 -3.07 -4.13
N CYS A 65 -4.84 -2.23 -4.06
CA CYS A 65 -3.50 -2.60 -4.52
C CYS A 65 -2.72 -3.37 -3.44
N SER A 66 -1.83 -4.26 -3.86
CA SER A 66 -0.92 -4.99 -2.98
C SER A 66 0.52 -4.55 -3.20
N TYR A 67 1.18 -4.12 -2.14
CA TYR A 67 2.58 -3.72 -2.14
C TYR A 67 3.41 -4.70 -1.31
N ALA A 68 4.49 -5.20 -1.90
CA ALA A 68 5.49 -5.97 -1.21
C ALA A 68 6.84 -5.28 -1.39
N CYS A 69 7.30 -4.62 -0.33
CA CYS A 69 8.67 -4.15 -0.24
C CYS A 69 9.45 -5.21 0.56
N HIS A 70 10.58 -5.66 0.01
CA HIS A 70 11.58 -6.42 0.77
C HIS A 70 13.01 -6.00 0.43
N ASP A 71 13.93 -6.16 1.39
CA ASP A 71 15.37 -5.91 1.22
C ASP A 71 15.73 -4.54 0.59
N THR A 72 14.96 -3.52 0.95
CA THR A 72 15.05 -2.16 0.40
C THR A 72 15.24 -1.14 1.53
N PRO A 73 16.22 -0.21 1.50
CA PRO A 73 16.39 0.76 2.57
C PRO A 73 15.21 1.72 2.75
N ARG A 74 14.58 2.17 1.65
CA ARG A 74 13.44 3.11 1.69
C ARG A 74 12.29 2.64 0.82
N CYS A 75 11.11 2.51 1.42
CA CYS A 75 9.87 2.22 0.71
C CYS A 75 8.85 3.31 1.06
N GLU A 76 8.41 4.09 0.07
CA GLU A 76 7.34 5.09 0.21
C GLU A 76 6.14 4.68 -0.64
N ILE A 77 4.98 4.53 0.01
CA ILE A 77 3.76 4.04 -0.62
C ILE A 77 2.63 5.05 -0.44
N ASP A 78 1.90 5.35 -1.52
CA ASP A 78 0.63 6.08 -1.49
C ASP A 78 -0.47 5.22 -2.11
N CYS A 79 -1.50 4.91 -1.32
CA CYS A 79 -2.61 4.09 -1.75
C CYS A 79 -3.95 4.69 -1.33
N GLY A 80 -4.97 4.45 -2.16
CA GLY A 80 -6.36 4.71 -1.85
C GLY A 80 -6.91 3.77 -0.79
N ALA A 81 -8.08 3.19 -1.02
CA ALA A 81 -8.75 2.29 -0.11
C ALA A 81 -8.39 0.81 -0.35
N ASP A 82 -8.64 -0.04 0.64
CA ASP A 82 -8.64 -1.50 0.49
C ASP A 82 -7.29 -2.10 0.08
N CYS A 83 -6.18 -1.41 0.38
CA CYS A 83 -4.84 -1.84 0.00
C CYS A 83 -4.21 -2.76 1.04
N THR A 84 -3.31 -3.64 0.58
CA THR A 84 -2.44 -4.46 1.43
C THR A 84 -1.00 -4.00 1.25
N ILE A 85 -0.34 -3.65 2.35
CA ILE A 85 1.03 -3.14 2.35
C ILE A 85 1.88 -4.03 3.24
N ASP A 86 2.87 -4.71 2.66
CA ASP A 86 3.81 -5.58 3.34
C ASP A 86 5.23 -5.01 3.21
N CYS A 87 5.76 -4.50 4.33
CA CYS A 87 7.09 -3.94 4.44
C CYS A 87 7.96 -4.84 5.33
N ARG A 88 8.93 -5.52 4.73
CA ARG A 88 9.84 -6.45 5.43
C ARG A 88 11.32 -6.18 5.18
N GLN A 89 12.13 -6.22 6.24
CA GLN A 89 13.60 -6.10 6.15
C GLN A 89 14.05 -4.77 5.53
N HIS A 90 13.68 -3.66 6.18
CA HIS A 90 13.92 -2.30 5.66
C HIS A 90 14.60 -1.39 6.68
N SER A 91 15.20 -0.30 6.19
CA SER A 91 15.59 0.79 7.09
C SER A 91 14.39 1.66 7.43
N SER A 92 13.60 2.07 6.43
CA SER A 92 12.41 2.90 6.62
C SER A 92 11.30 2.52 5.66
N CYS A 93 10.09 2.31 6.20
CA CYS A 93 8.86 2.16 5.42
C CYS A 93 7.90 3.28 5.80
N ALA A 94 7.54 4.10 4.82
CA ALA A 94 6.57 5.18 4.94
C ALA A 94 5.36 4.88 4.06
N ALA A 95 4.15 4.88 4.62
CA ALA A 95 2.94 4.58 3.86
C ALA A 95 1.80 5.54 4.18
N ARG A 96 1.07 5.94 3.14
CA ARG A 96 -0.23 6.61 3.24
C ARG A 96 -1.26 5.70 2.61
N CYS A 97 -2.30 5.41 3.37
CA CYS A 97 -3.38 4.57 2.94
C CYS A 97 -4.71 5.18 3.34
N GLY A 98 -5.68 5.11 2.44
CA GLY A 98 -7.07 5.44 2.69
C GLY A 98 -7.75 4.45 3.65
N PRO A 99 -9.08 4.30 3.54
CA PRO A 99 -9.84 3.39 4.39
C PRO A 99 -9.54 1.90 4.14
N ARG A 100 -9.78 1.07 5.15
CA ARG A 100 -9.78 -0.40 5.08
C ARG A 100 -8.47 -1.02 4.59
N CYS A 101 -7.35 -0.40 4.94
CA CYS A 101 -6.05 -0.92 4.57
C CYS A 101 -5.52 -1.94 5.58
N ASP A 102 -4.73 -2.90 5.11
CA ASP A 102 -3.96 -3.82 5.93
C ASP A 102 -2.47 -3.47 5.77
N TYR A 103 -1.85 -2.95 6.83
CA TYR A 103 -0.44 -2.57 6.84
C TYR A 103 0.34 -3.51 7.76
N THR A 104 1.41 -4.10 7.24
CA THR A 104 2.35 -4.93 7.99
C THR A 104 3.76 -4.35 7.87
N CYS A 105 4.38 -4.09 9.01
CA CYS A 105 5.78 -3.69 9.10
C CYS A 105 6.54 -4.66 10.01
N GLU A 106 7.53 -5.32 9.45
CA GLU A 106 8.31 -6.33 10.14
C GLU A 106 9.81 -6.18 9.87
N SER A 107 10.63 -6.34 10.90
CA SER A 107 12.10 -6.26 10.78
C SER A 107 12.58 -4.95 10.16
N ALA A 108 12.00 -3.82 10.58
CA ALA A 108 12.30 -2.49 10.04
C ALA A 108 12.87 -1.54 11.10
N SER A 109 13.81 -0.67 10.72
CA SER A 109 14.35 0.30 11.70
C SER A 109 13.33 1.37 12.07
N ALA A 110 12.54 1.84 11.10
CA ALA A 110 11.44 2.79 11.33
C ALA A 110 10.24 2.50 10.42
N CYS A 111 9.05 2.40 11.03
CA CYS A 111 7.77 2.28 10.34
C CYS A 111 6.98 3.58 10.56
N GLN A 112 6.53 4.23 9.50
CA GLN A 112 5.66 5.40 9.60
C GLN A 112 4.45 5.21 8.67
N VAL A 113 3.26 5.10 9.24
CA VAL A 113 2.05 4.88 8.44
C VAL A 113 0.93 5.82 8.83
N THR A 114 0.24 6.35 7.83
CA THR A 114 -1.05 7.04 8.00
C THR A 114 -2.14 6.21 7.36
N VAL A 115 -3.15 5.80 8.13
CA VAL A 115 -4.26 4.96 7.65
C VAL A 115 -5.62 5.63 7.85
N GLY A 116 -6.56 5.28 6.97
CA GLY A 116 -7.96 5.68 7.04
C GLY A 116 -8.82 4.78 7.92
N ASP A 117 -10.12 5.06 7.91
CA ASP A 117 -11.14 4.35 8.67
C ASP A 117 -11.21 2.84 8.35
N GLY A 118 -11.39 2.01 9.38
CA GLY A 118 -11.47 0.55 9.28
C GLY A 118 -10.15 -0.15 8.97
N SER A 119 -9.01 0.54 9.09
CA SER A 119 -7.69 -0.04 8.76
C SER A 119 -7.06 -0.78 9.93
N VAL A 120 -6.15 -1.69 9.62
CA VAL A 120 -5.33 -2.43 10.60
C VAL A 120 -3.85 -2.21 10.30
N ALA A 121 -3.09 -1.83 11.33
CA ALA A 121 -1.63 -1.68 11.23
C ALA A 121 -0.94 -2.64 12.21
N ARG A 122 -0.07 -3.52 11.70
CA ARG A 122 0.69 -4.50 12.49
C ARG A 122 2.16 -4.16 12.43
N CYS A 123 2.74 -3.89 13.59
CA CYS A 123 4.16 -3.59 13.73
C CYS A 123 4.82 -4.68 14.58
N SER A 124 5.87 -5.32 14.06
CA SER A 124 6.67 -6.29 14.81
C SER A 124 8.16 -6.17 14.49
N MET A 125 9.03 -6.50 15.45
CA MET A 125 10.49 -6.49 15.26
C MET A 125 11.00 -5.17 14.67
N PHE A 126 10.61 -4.03 15.25
CA PHE A 126 10.94 -2.70 14.73
C PHE A 126 11.83 -1.89 15.67
N GLY A 127 12.49 -0.86 15.14
CA GLY A 127 13.20 0.15 15.94
C GLY A 127 12.25 1.25 16.46
N SER A 128 11.41 1.79 15.58
CA SER A 128 10.26 2.65 15.91
C SER A 128 9.06 2.34 15.02
N CYS A 129 7.84 2.50 15.55
CA CYS A 129 6.60 2.39 14.77
C CYS A 129 5.67 3.55 15.15
N ASP A 130 5.51 4.47 14.20
CA ASP A 130 4.66 5.65 14.28
C ASP A 130 3.42 5.43 13.40
N VAL A 131 2.25 5.31 14.03
CA VAL A 131 0.98 5.05 13.35
C VAL A 131 0.05 6.23 13.56
N THR A 132 -0.42 6.83 12.47
CA THR A 132 -1.45 7.87 12.50
C THR A 132 -2.74 7.33 11.92
N CYS A 133 -3.80 7.32 12.72
CA CYS A 133 -5.12 6.92 12.29
C CYS A 133 -5.99 8.15 12.07
N THR A 134 -6.46 8.33 10.84
CA THR A 134 -7.33 9.45 10.46
C THR A 134 -8.80 9.17 10.69
N GLY A 135 -9.17 7.90 10.88
CA GLY A 135 -10.49 7.42 11.29
C GLY A 135 -10.37 6.28 12.31
N ALA A 136 -11.39 5.42 12.41
CA ALA A 136 -11.28 4.24 13.26
C ALA A 136 -10.21 3.28 12.74
N CYS A 137 -9.35 2.76 13.61
CA CYS A 137 -8.31 1.81 13.21
C CYS A 137 -7.94 0.89 14.37
N ALA A 138 -7.34 -0.25 14.06
CA ALA A 138 -6.70 -1.13 15.03
C ALA A 138 -5.19 -1.17 14.78
N VAL A 139 -4.40 -1.03 15.84
CA VAL A 139 -2.93 -1.11 15.78
C VAL A 139 -2.45 -2.25 16.66
N GLU A 140 -1.80 -3.24 16.07
CA GLU A 140 -1.28 -4.40 16.76
C GLU A 140 0.24 -4.27 16.96
N CYS A 141 0.66 -4.21 18.23
CA CYS A 141 2.06 -4.06 18.60
C CYS A 141 2.41 -5.03 19.74
N PRO A 142 2.65 -6.32 19.43
CA PRO A 142 2.83 -7.36 20.44
C PRO A 142 4.03 -7.13 21.37
N GLN A 143 5.03 -6.37 20.90
CA GLN A 143 6.23 -6.02 21.68
C GLN A 143 6.09 -4.66 22.42
N GLY A 144 4.95 -3.97 22.27
CA GLY A 144 4.75 -2.60 22.72
C GLY A 144 5.57 -1.58 21.92
N GLY A 145 5.60 -0.32 22.38
CA GLY A 145 6.50 0.71 21.83
C GLY A 145 5.99 1.43 20.57
N CYS A 146 4.76 1.17 20.13
CA CYS A 146 4.15 1.92 19.06
C CYS A 146 3.66 3.29 19.54
N GLN A 147 4.01 4.32 18.77
CA GLN A 147 3.51 5.66 18.94
C GLN A 147 2.27 5.82 18.05
N VAL A 148 1.09 5.75 18.67
CA VAL A 148 -0.19 5.82 17.97
C VAL A 148 -0.83 7.19 18.15
N HIS A 149 -1.20 7.80 17.04
CA HIS A 149 -1.91 9.07 16.97
C HIS A 149 -3.31 8.85 16.39
N CYS A 150 -4.34 8.96 17.24
CA CYS A 150 -5.73 8.96 16.78
C CYS A 150 -6.15 10.39 16.44
N ALA A 151 -6.64 10.64 15.22
CA ALA A 151 -7.20 11.93 14.83
C ALA A 151 -8.52 12.23 15.56
N VAL A 152 -9.26 11.19 15.90
CA VAL A 152 -10.53 11.25 16.64
C VAL A 152 -10.45 10.28 17.82
N GLY A 153 -10.94 10.70 18.97
CA GLY A 153 -10.99 9.87 20.17
C GLY A 153 -9.64 9.70 20.89
N ALA A 154 -9.68 8.99 22.00
CA ALA A 154 -8.48 8.55 22.72
C ALA A 154 -8.18 7.08 22.37
N PRO A 155 -6.90 6.69 22.28
CA PRO A 155 -6.54 5.29 22.04
C PRO A 155 -7.04 4.41 23.19
N ILE A 156 -7.76 3.35 22.85
CA ILE A 156 -8.20 2.30 23.77
C ILE A 156 -7.18 1.16 23.68
N ILE A 157 -6.60 0.78 24.82
CA ILE A 157 -5.57 -0.26 24.87
C ILE A 157 -6.17 -1.53 25.46
N GLY A 158 -6.14 -2.64 24.72
CA GLY A 158 -6.64 -3.93 25.16
C GLY A 158 -5.88 -5.08 24.50
N ASP A 159 -5.46 -6.09 25.27
CA ASP A 159 -4.86 -7.34 24.77
C ASP A 159 -3.73 -7.20 23.71
N GLY A 160 -2.93 -6.13 23.78
CA GLY A 160 -1.83 -5.87 22.84
C GLY A 160 -2.24 -5.15 21.54
N VAL A 161 -3.51 -4.76 21.46
CA VAL A 161 -4.12 -3.96 20.39
C VAL A 161 -4.42 -2.56 20.92
N ILE A 162 -4.20 -1.55 20.08
CA ILE A 162 -4.54 -0.15 20.31
C ILE A 162 -5.61 0.23 19.29
N ASP A 163 -6.82 0.47 19.76
CA ASP A 163 -7.94 0.88 18.92
C ASP A 163 -8.15 2.39 19.01
N CYS A 164 -8.17 3.06 17.85
CA CYS A 164 -8.70 4.40 17.74
C CYS A 164 -10.20 4.28 17.46
N ALA A 165 -11.05 4.61 18.45
CA ALA A 165 -12.49 4.65 18.24
C ALA A 165 -12.86 5.93 17.45
N GLY A 166 -13.43 5.76 16.27
CA GLY A 166 -13.98 6.82 15.42
C GLY A 166 -15.40 7.23 15.80
#